data_AF-A0A4Z1L3J3-F1
#
_entry.id   AF-A0A4Z1L3J3-F1
#
_cell.length_a   1.000
_cell.length_b   1.000
_cell.length_c   1.000
_cell.angle_alpha   90.00
_cell.angle_beta   90.00
_cell.angle_gamma   90.00
#
_symmetry.space_group_name_H-M   'P 1'
#
loop_
_entity.id
_entity.type
_entity.pdbx_description
1 polymer ?
#
loop_
_entity_poly.entity_id
_entity_poly.type
_entity_poly.pdbx_seq_one_letter_code
_entity_poly.pdbx_strand_id
1 'polypeptide(L)'
;MSASTAPALVSSISDLVHYNVSDGAPVDPKAKKGYQERFIHSEIYKRFSEINCVIHSHAEAVIPYTMNGVQMRPIFHMAGFLGDHVPNFDITELYTSNDRQDFLVNSGRFGSALAEKFSKPESSTQDYNVVLMANHGFTTVGSSIKQAIYRAIYTQVNAGLQAKAVMLRNAEERVADLGPLRFLNAEQASDSEKFNDDTVERPWQLWVREVEASPLYQNEATKMDSSDQV
;
A
#
# COMPACT_ATOMS: atom_id res chain seq x y z
N MET A 1 -12.99 -6.08 -3.60
CA MET A 1 -11.82 -5.98 -4.51
C MET A 1 -12.29 -6.25 -5.92
N SER A 2 -11.59 -5.86 -6.99
CA SER A 2 -11.98 -6.33 -8.32
C SER A 2 -11.80 -7.85 -8.45
N ALA A 3 -12.51 -8.46 -9.40
CA ALA A 3 -12.15 -9.75 -9.95
C ALA A 3 -10.73 -9.68 -10.54
N SER A 4 -10.21 -10.79 -11.05
CA SER A 4 -8.89 -10.88 -11.72
C SER A 4 -8.84 -10.14 -13.07
N THR A 5 -9.29 -8.89 -13.09
CA THR A 5 -9.39 -7.94 -14.20
C THR A 5 -8.17 -7.02 -14.21
N ALA A 6 -7.68 -6.61 -15.37
CA ALA A 6 -6.59 -5.64 -15.43
C ALA A 6 -7.02 -4.29 -14.77
N PRO A 7 -6.18 -3.63 -13.95
CA PRO A 7 -6.62 -2.51 -13.11
C PRO A 7 -7.35 -1.38 -13.86
N ALA A 8 -6.88 -0.99 -15.04
CA ALA A 8 -7.48 0.08 -15.83
C ALA A 8 -8.84 -0.29 -16.47
N LEU A 9 -9.18 -1.58 -16.48
CA LEU A 9 -10.44 -2.08 -17.07
C LEU A 9 -11.55 -2.30 -16.04
N VAL A 10 -11.29 -2.01 -14.76
CA VAL A 10 -12.33 -2.02 -13.72
C VAL A 10 -13.18 -0.77 -13.91
N SER A 11 -14.43 -0.92 -14.34
CA SER A 11 -15.31 0.22 -14.67
C SER A 11 -16.65 0.20 -13.95
N SER A 12 -17.11 -0.97 -13.51
CA SER A 12 -18.45 -1.18 -12.99
C SER A 12 -18.46 -1.89 -11.63
N ILE A 13 -19.59 -1.83 -10.93
CA ILE A 13 -19.80 -2.59 -9.69
C ILE A 13 -19.69 -4.10 -9.95
N SER A 14 -20.08 -4.55 -11.15
CA SER A 14 -20.02 -5.98 -11.55
C SER A 14 -18.59 -6.53 -11.69
N ASP A 15 -17.59 -5.64 -11.72
CA ASP A 15 -16.18 -6.01 -11.72
C ASP A 15 -15.65 -6.22 -10.31
N LEU A 16 -16.43 -5.88 -9.28
CA LEU A 16 -16.08 -6.06 -7.87
C LEU A 16 -16.61 -7.38 -7.34
N VAL A 17 -15.78 -8.02 -6.50
CA VAL A 17 -16.10 -9.21 -5.73
C VAL A 17 -16.02 -8.86 -4.24
N HIS A 18 -17.03 -9.32 -3.50
CA HIS A 18 -17.10 -9.23 -2.05
C HIS A 18 -16.50 -10.49 -1.43
N TYR A 19 -15.69 -10.30 -0.38
CA TYR A 19 -15.05 -11.38 0.36
C TYR A 19 -15.39 -11.26 1.85
N ASN A 20 -15.54 -12.39 2.52
CA ASN A 20 -15.66 -12.43 3.97
C ASN A 20 -14.32 -12.06 4.61
N VAL A 21 -14.35 -11.16 5.59
CA VAL A 21 -13.15 -10.78 6.35
C VAL A 21 -12.60 -11.96 7.18
N SER A 22 -13.49 -12.85 7.63
CA SER A 22 -13.14 -13.99 8.50
C SER A 22 -12.18 -14.99 7.85
N ASP A 23 -12.26 -15.20 6.53
CA ASP A 23 -11.55 -16.27 5.83
C ASP A 23 -11.10 -15.93 4.40
N GLY A 24 -11.43 -14.73 3.89
CA GLY A 24 -11.12 -14.34 2.52
C GLY A 24 -11.86 -15.13 1.45
N ALA A 25 -12.89 -15.92 1.79
CA ALA A 25 -13.73 -16.61 0.83
C ALA A 25 -14.70 -15.62 0.15
N PRO A 26 -15.04 -15.81 -1.14
CA PRO A 26 -16.03 -14.95 -1.79
C PRO A 26 -17.39 -15.12 -1.11
N VAL A 27 -18.11 -14.00 -0.92
CA VAL A 27 -19.45 -14.00 -0.34
C VAL A 27 -20.44 -14.72 -1.26
N ASP A 28 -20.35 -14.46 -2.57
CA ASP A 28 -21.09 -15.20 -3.58
C ASP A 28 -20.23 -16.39 -4.08
N PRO A 29 -20.65 -17.65 -3.87
CA PRO A 29 -19.94 -18.82 -4.36
C PRO A 29 -19.81 -18.88 -5.89
N LYS A 30 -20.64 -18.11 -6.63
CA LYS A 30 -20.60 -17.99 -8.09
C LYS A 30 -19.83 -16.76 -8.57
N ALA A 31 -19.19 -16.01 -7.67
CA ALA A 31 -18.42 -14.84 -8.04
C ALA A 31 -17.34 -15.16 -9.08
N LYS A 32 -17.03 -14.15 -9.91
CA LYS A 32 -15.88 -14.21 -10.83
C LYS A 32 -14.60 -14.54 -10.05
N LYS A 33 -13.64 -15.21 -10.70
CA LYS A 33 -12.35 -15.54 -10.10
C LYS A 33 -11.65 -14.27 -9.59
N GLY A 34 -11.33 -14.26 -8.31
CA GLY A 34 -10.64 -13.16 -7.63
C GLY A 34 -9.13 -13.21 -7.72
N TYR A 35 -8.49 -12.17 -7.20
CA TYR A 35 -7.07 -12.19 -6.92
C TYR A 35 -6.72 -13.25 -5.86
N GLN A 36 -5.57 -13.90 -6.06
CA GLN A 36 -5.05 -14.88 -5.11
C GLN A 36 -4.65 -14.21 -3.79
N GLU A 37 -4.22 -12.95 -3.86
CA GLU A 37 -3.64 -12.21 -2.74
C GLU A 37 -4.67 -11.42 -1.91
N ARG A 38 -5.96 -11.74 -2.07
CA ARG A 38 -7.04 -11.20 -1.25
C ARG A 38 -6.81 -11.40 0.26
N PHE A 39 -5.99 -12.38 0.64
CA PHE A 39 -5.61 -12.64 2.03
C PHE A 39 -4.75 -11.54 2.64
N ILE A 40 -4.02 -10.75 1.84
CA ILE A 40 -3.38 -9.51 2.33
C ILE A 40 -4.46 -8.61 2.94
N HIS A 41 -5.58 -8.44 2.23
CA HIS A 41 -6.65 -7.54 2.63
C HIS A 41 -7.48 -8.13 3.79
N SER A 42 -7.94 -9.38 3.68
CA SER A 42 -8.81 -9.99 4.69
C SER A 42 -8.15 -10.07 6.05
N GLU A 43 -6.86 -10.45 6.12
CA GLU A 43 -6.17 -10.61 7.40
C GLU A 43 -5.82 -9.26 8.05
N ILE A 44 -5.54 -8.22 7.26
CA ILE A 44 -5.37 -6.85 7.78
C ILE A 44 -6.70 -6.31 8.34
N TYR A 45 -7.80 -6.43 7.59
CA TYR A 45 -9.13 -6.02 8.09
C TYR A 45 -9.57 -6.79 9.33
N LYS A 46 -9.25 -8.10 9.39
CA LYS A 46 -9.57 -8.94 10.54
C LYS A 46 -8.82 -8.51 11.80
N ARG A 47 -7.55 -8.09 11.63
CA ARG A 47 -6.69 -7.68 12.74
C ARG A 47 -7.01 -6.26 13.24
N PHE A 48 -7.39 -5.35 12.35
CA PHE A 48 -7.52 -3.93 12.66
C PHE A 48 -8.87 -3.36 12.20
N SER A 49 -9.80 -3.17 13.14
CA SER A 49 -11.14 -2.64 12.88
C SER A 49 -11.16 -1.21 12.34
N GLU A 50 -10.13 -0.42 12.64
CA GLU A 50 -10.05 0.99 12.24
C GLU A 50 -9.60 1.19 10.78
N ILE A 51 -9.11 0.11 10.13
CA ILE A 51 -8.65 0.15 8.74
C ILE A 51 -9.84 -0.07 7.80
N ASN A 52 -10.07 0.88 6.89
CA ASN A 52 -11.13 0.79 5.88
C ASN A 52 -10.61 0.71 4.44
N CYS A 53 -9.30 0.84 4.24
CA CYS A 53 -8.68 0.66 2.94
C CYS A 53 -7.28 0.05 3.07
N VAL A 54 -7.02 -0.97 2.25
CA VAL A 54 -5.73 -1.64 2.11
C VAL A 54 -5.34 -1.60 0.64
N ILE A 55 -4.13 -1.15 0.34
CA ILE A 55 -3.57 -1.11 -1.01
C ILE A 55 -2.29 -1.94 -1.03
N HIS A 56 -2.23 -2.87 -1.97
CA HIS A 56 -1.01 -3.60 -2.32
C HIS A 56 -0.54 -3.14 -3.71
N SER A 57 0.77 -2.95 -3.88
CA SER A 57 1.35 -2.45 -5.13
C SER A 57 2.78 -2.95 -5.36
N HIS A 58 3.11 -3.15 -6.64
CA HIS A 58 4.45 -3.46 -7.14
C HIS A 58 5.15 -2.23 -7.71
N ALA A 59 5.04 -1.10 -7.00
CA ALA A 59 5.68 0.14 -7.43
C ALA A 59 7.20 -0.06 -7.65
N GLU A 60 7.66 0.15 -8.88
CA GLU A 60 9.04 -0.11 -9.29
C GLU A 60 10.07 0.64 -8.43
N ALA A 61 9.75 1.87 -8.01
CA ALA A 61 10.64 2.66 -7.15
C ALA A 61 10.80 2.07 -5.74
N VAL A 62 9.82 1.30 -5.27
CA VAL A 62 9.78 0.71 -3.91
C VAL A 62 10.50 -0.63 -3.88
N ILE A 63 10.34 -1.45 -4.92
CA ILE A 63 10.91 -2.81 -4.99
C ILE A 63 12.39 -2.89 -4.59
N PRO A 64 13.30 -1.98 -5.01
CA PRO A 64 14.70 -2.03 -4.58
C PRO A 64 14.90 -2.04 -3.07
N TYR A 65 14.08 -1.30 -2.30
CA TYR A 65 14.16 -1.23 -0.83
C TYR A 65 13.76 -2.54 -0.15
N THR A 66 13.11 -3.46 -0.87
CA THR A 66 12.65 -4.74 -0.32
C THR A 66 13.76 -5.78 -0.23
N MET A 67 14.93 -5.56 -0.86
CA MET A 67 15.93 -6.61 -1.09
C MET A 67 17.40 -6.22 -0.85
N ASN A 68 17.71 -4.94 -0.64
CA ASN A 68 19.11 -4.46 -0.66
C ASN A 68 19.67 -4.06 0.72
N GLY A 69 18.89 -4.19 1.79
CA GLY A 69 19.27 -3.81 3.15
C GLY A 69 19.27 -2.31 3.44
N VAL A 70 19.04 -1.46 2.44
CA VAL A 70 18.83 -0.01 2.62
C VAL A 70 17.40 0.22 3.13
N GLN A 71 17.28 0.81 4.31
CA GLN A 71 15.97 1.13 4.87
C GLN A 71 15.31 2.29 4.10
N MET A 72 14.04 2.11 3.73
CA MET A 72 13.20 3.22 3.26
C MET A 72 12.83 4.10 4.45
N ARG A 73 13.03 5.42 4.32
CA ARG A 73 12.85 6.41 5.39
C ARG A 73 12.15 7.66 4.85
N PRO A 74 11.42 8.42 5.69
CA PRO A 74 10.77 9.66 5.25
C PRO A 74 11.80 10.73 4.89
N ILE A 75 11.98 11.00 3.59
CA ILE A 75 12.97 11.99 3.11
C ILE A 75 12.38 13.40 2.98
N PHE A 76 11.05 13.53 2.95
CA PHE A 76 10.36 14.81 2.77
C PHE A 76 8.98 14.80 3.43
N HIS A 77 8.42 15.98 3.69
CA HIS A 77 7.19 16.17 4.48
C HIS A 77 5.98 15.32 4.02
N MET A 78 5.77 15.09 2.72
CA MET A 78 4.64 14.26 2.27
C MET A 78 4.76 12.78 2.66
N ALA A 79 5.95 12.34 3.07
CA ALA A 79 6.23 10.98 3.51
C ALA A 79 6.22 10.80 5.03
N GLY A 80 5.74 11.78 5.80
CA GLY A 80 5.72 11.71 7.28
C GLY A 80 5.05 10.45 7.84
N PHE A 81 4.01 9.95 7.16
CA PHE A 81 3.28 8.73 7.53
C PHE A 81 4.13 7.44 7.51
N LEU A 82 5.34 7.47 6.92
CA LEU A 82 6.28 6.35 6.99
C LEU A 82 6.88 6.19 8.40
N GLY A 83 6.76 7.21 9.25
CA GLY A 83 7.22 7.16 10.63
C GLY A 83 8.73 7.00 10.79
N ASP A 84 9.14 6.43 11.92
CA ASP A 84 10.53 6.17 12.26
C ASP A 84 11.09 4.90 11.60
N HIS A 85 10.21 3.97 11.21
CA HIS A 85 10.58 2.67 10.67
C HIS A 85 9.52 2.17 9.67
N VAL A 86 9.99 1.63 8.54
CA VAL A 86 9.17 0.88 7.59
C VAL A 86 9.57 -0.60 7.65
N PRO A 87 8.70 -1.48 8.21
CA PRO A 87 8.98 -2.91 8.28
C PRO A 87 9.13 -3.56 6.91
N ASN A 88 9.95 -4.61 6.83
CA ASN A 88 10.07 -5.49 5.66
C ASN A 88 9.65 -6.91 6.05
N PHE A 89 8.57 -7.41 5.44
CA PHE A 89 8.05 -8.75 5.62
C PHE A 89 8.80 -9.72 4.71
N ASP A 90 9.57 -10.62 5.32
CA ASP A 90 10.17 -11.75 4.62
C ASP A 90 9.29 -12.99 4.78
N ILE A 91 8.60 -13.36 3.69
CA ILE A 91 7.73 -14.54 3.66
C ILE A 91 8.52 -15.85 3.69
N THR A 92 9.83 -15.83 3.35
CA THR A 92 10.63 -17.05 3.24
C THR A 92 10.80 -17.76 4.58
N GLU A 93 10.79 -17.00 5.67
CA GLU A 93 10.83 -17.51 7.04
C GLU A 93 9.61 -18.39 7.39
N LEU A 94 8.52 -18.30 6.63
CA LEU A 94 7.28 -19.04 6.85
C LEU A 94 7.15 -20.27 5.96
N TYR A 95 7.98 -20.43 4.93
CA TYR A 95 7.83 -21.56 4.03
C TYR A 95 8.12 -22.90 4.71
N THR A 96 7.32 -23.88 4.35
CA THR A 96 7.47 -25.30 4.68
C THR A 96 7.77 -26.08 3.39
N SER A 97 8.10 -27.36 3.53
CA SER A 97 8.36 -28.24 2.37
C SER A 97 7.18 -28.39 1.41
N ASN A 98 5.97 -28.06 1.85
CA ASN A 98 4.75 -28.19 1.05
C ASN A 98 4.32 -26.87 0.38
N ASP A 99 5.00 -25.76 0.69
CA ASP A 99 4.64 -24.47 0.13
C ASP A 99 5.31 -24.23 -1.21
N ARG A 100 4.57 -23.59 -2.12
CA ARG A 100 5.17 -22.96 -3.29
C ARG A 100 5.89 -21.69 -2.85
N GLN A 101 7.18 -21.58 -3.16
CA GLN A 101 8.00 -20.44 -2.78
C GLN A 101 7.98 -19.36 -3.88
N ASP A 102 6.82 -18.77 -4.13
CA ASP A 102 6.60 -17.77 -5.21
C ASP A 102 6.41 -16.33 -4.71
N PHE A 103 6.66 -16.08 -3.43
CA PHE A 103 6.56 -14.79 -2.75
C PHE A 103 5.13 -14.24 -2.60
N LEU A 104 4.11 -14.98 -3.03
CA LEU A 104 2.72 -14.53 -2.97
C LEU A 104 2.09 -14.73 -1.59
N VAL A 105 1.35 -13.72 -1.13
CA VAL A 105 0.55 -13.83 0.10
C VAL A 105 -0.83 -14.37 -0.26
N ASN A 106 -0.87 -15.67 -0.58
CA ASN A 106 -2.02 -16.35 -1.16
C ASN A 106 -2.80 -17.26 -0.18
N SER A 107 -2.53 -17.14 1.11
CA SER A 107 -3.22 -17.89 2.17
C SER A 107 -3.43 -17.03 3.42
N GLY A 108 -4.41 -17.40 4.25
CA GLY A 108 -4.65 -16.72 5.53
C GLY A 108 -3.44 -16.78 6.47
N ARG A 109 -2.63 -17.85 6.42
CA ARG A 109 -1.40 -17.96 7.21
C ARG A 109 -0.38 -16.89 6.83
N PHE A 110 -0.11 -16.72 5.54
CA PHE A 110 0.80 -15.67 5.06
C PHE A 110 0.22 -14.28 5.27
N GLY A 111 -1.10 -14.10 5.07
CA GLY A 111 -1.78 -12.83 5.29
C GLY A 111 -1.74 -12.39 6.76
N SER A 112 -1.95 -13.31 7.70
CA SER A 112 -1.88 -13.03 9.14
C SER A 112 -0.48 -12.60 9.55
N ALA A 113 0.55 -13.30 9.06
CA ALA A 113 1.94 -12.94 9.35
C ALA A 113 2.36 -11.59 8.73
N LEU A 114 1.84 -11.26 7.54
CA LEU A 114 2.01 -9.92 6.97
C LEU A 114 1.30 -8.87 7.83
N ALA A 115 0.06 -9.13 8.27
CA ALA A 115 -0.73 -8.20 9.09
C ALA A 115 -0.04 -7.91 10.44
N GLU A 116 0.65 -8.87 11.03
CA GLU A 116 1.45 -8.67 12.25
C GLU A 116 2.55 -7.62 12.09
N LYS A 117 3.14 -7.49 10.89
CA LYS A 117 4.19 -6.50 10.63
C LYS A 117 3.69 -5.05 10.65
N PHE A 118 2.38 -4.81 10.67
CA PHE A 118 1.81 -3.48 10.86
C PHE A 118 1.81 -3.03 12.33
N SER A 119 2.16 -3.91 13.27
CA SER A 119 2.30 -3.61 14.69
C SER A 119 3.78 -3.62 15.11
N LYS A 120 4.13 -2.81 16.11
CA LYS A 120 5.38 -2.99 16.86
C LYS A 120 5.36 -4.35 17.58
N PRO A 121 6.52 -4.95 17.91
CA PRO A 121 6.56 -6.13 18.76
C PRO A 121 5.71 -5.92 20.01
N GLU A 122 4.90 -6.92 20.37
CA GLU A 122 3.99 -6.92 21.53
C GLU A 122 2.78 -5.95 21.44
N SER A 123 2.68 -5.15 20.37
CA SER A 123 1.53 -4.29 20.12
C SER A 123 0.39 -5.05 19.43
N SER A 124 -0.85 -4.75 19.84
CA SER A 124 -2.07 -5.19 19.15
C SER A 124 -2.66 -4.09 18.26
N THR A 125 -2.14 -2.86 18.33
CA THR A 125 -2.58 -1.74 17.51
C THR A 125 -1.81 -1.66 16.20
N GLN A 126 -2.33 -0.92 15.25
CA GLN A 126 -1.60 -0.57 14.04
C GLN A 126 -0.61 0.56 14.37
N ASP A 127 0.68 0.29 14.23
CA ASP A 127 1.78 1.24 14.50
C ASP A 127 2.45 1.74 13.21
N TYR A 128 2.40 0.96 12.13
CA TYR A 128 3.04 1.27 10.86
C TYR A 128 2.00 1.39 9.76
N ASN A 129 2.11 2.42 8.92
CA ASN A 129 1.16 2.64 7.82
C ASN A 129 1.56 1.92 6.53
N VAL A 130 2.80 1.44 6.44
CA VAL A 130 3.38 0.78 5.27
C VAL A 130 4.23 -0.39 5.73
N VAL A 131 4.09 -1.52 5.05
CA VAL A 131 4.97 -2.69 5.18
C VAL A 131 5.50 -3.05 3.80
N LEU A 132 6.82 -3.15 3.66
CA LEU A 132 7.49 -3.71 2.49
C LEU A 132 7.36 -5.23 2.50
N MET A 133 7.37 -5.84 1.32
CA MET A 133 7.33 -7.29 1.14
C MET A 133 8.56 -7.70 0.34
N ALA A 134 9.44 -8.50 0.94
CA ALA A 134 10.73 -8.87 0.39
C ALA A 134 10.59 -9.44 -1.04
N ASN A 135 11.34 -8.89 -1.99
CA ASN A 135 11.34 -9.28 -3.41
C ASN A 135 9.97 -9.22 -4.10
N HIS A 136 9.04 -8.40 -3.59
CA HIS A 136 7.65 -8.39 -4.05
C HIS A 136 7.12 -6.96 -4.27
N GLY A 137 6.97 -6.17 -3.20
CA GLY A 137 6.31 -4.88 -3.30
C GLY A 137 6.06 -4.25 -1.94
N PHE A 138 4.93 -3.56 -1.79
CA PHE A 138 4.51 -3.03 -0.50
C PHE A 138 3.01 -3.11 -0.30
N THR A 139 2.60 -3.03 0.96
CA THR A 139 1.21 -2.87 1.36
C THR A 139 1.09 -1.64 2.26
N THR A 140 0.06 -0.82 2.05
CA THR A 140 -0.25 0.35 2.88
C THR A 140 -1.71 0.36 3.29
N VAL A 141 -2.01 1.02 4.40
CA VAL A 141 -3.33 1.03 5.04
C VAL A 141 -3.80 2.45 5.33
N GLY A 142 -5.12 2.62 5.42
CA GLY A 142 -5.75 3.85 5.88
C GLY A 142 -7.17 3.64 6.40
N SER A 143 -7.64 4.59 7.20
CA SER A 143 -9.02 4.68 7.69
C SER A 143 -10.01 5.12 6.61
N SER A 144 -9.52 5.51 5.43
CA SER A 144 -10.32 5.84 4.25
C SER A 144 -9.57 5.54 2.95
N ILE A 145 -10.31 5.47 1.84
CA ILE A 145 -9.74 5.32 0.49
C ILE A 145 -8.76 6.47 0.17
N LYS A 146 -9.14 7.71 0.48
CA LYS A 146 -8.30 8.90 0.23
C LYS A 146 -6.97 8.82 0.97
N GLN A 147 -7.03 8.42 2.24
CA GLN A 147 -5.83 8.27 3.08
C GLN A 147 -4.91 7.18 2.51
N ALA A 148 -5.43 5.97 2.26
CA ALA A 148 -4.61 4.89 1.71
C ALA A 148 -4.01 5.26 0.34
N ILE A 149 -4.76 5.95 -0.53
CA ILE A 149 -4.28 6.36 -1.86
C ILE A 149 -3.13 7.36 -1.77
N TYR A 150 -3.23 8.42 -0.96
CA TYR A 150 -2.09 9.35 -0.84
C TYR A 150 -0.86 8.63 -0.27
N ARG A 151 -1.05 7.76 0.73
CA ARG A 151 0.05 6.98 1.32
C ARG A 151 0.70 6.08 0.27
N ALA A 152 -0.08 5.43 -0.58
CA ALA A 152 0.45 4.62 -1.68
C ALA A 152 1.27 5.46 -2.68
N ILE A 153 0.71 6.58 -3.14
CA ILE A 153 1.38 7.48 -4.10
C ILE A 153 2.68 8.01 -3.51
N TYR A 154 2.64 8.56 -2.29
CA TYR A 154 3.80 9.17 -1.68
C TYR A 154 4.81 8.16 -1.13
N THR A 155 4.43 6.89 -0.94
CA THR A 155 5.40 5.80 -0.71
C THR A 155 6.29 5.63 -1.95
N GLN A 156 5.69 5.54 -3.13
CA GLN A 156 6.43 5.45 -4.40
C GLN A 156 7.30 6.69 -4.65
N VAL A 157 6.75 7.89 -4.44
CA VAL A 157 7.49 9.15 -4.60
C VAL A 157 8.67 9.23 -3.62
N ASN A 158 8.46 8.90 -2.35
CA ASN A 158 9.51 8.88 -1.33
C ASN A 158 10.65 7.94 -1.73
N ALA A 159 10.33 6.71 -2.13
CA ALA A 159 11.31 5.72 -2.54
C ALA A 159 12.17 6.23 -3.71
N GLY A 160 11.54 6.82 -4.73
CA GLY A 160 12.26 7.42 -5.86
C GLY A 160 13.13 8.62 -5.47
N LEU A 161 12.65 9.49 -4.57
CA LEU A 161 13.42 10.63 -4.07
C LEU A 161 14.61 10.19 -3.22
N GLN A 162 14.41 9.20 -2.34
CA GLN A 162 15.48 8.67 -1.51
C GLN A 162 16.57 8.01 -2.37
N ALA A 163 16.20 7.25 -3.40
CA ALA A 163 17.16 6.63 -4.31
C ALA A 163 18.00 7.70 -5.05
N LYS A 164 17.34 8.76 -5.56
CA LYS A 164 18.02 9.90 -6.21
C LYS A 164 18.92 10.65 -5.23
N ALA A 165 18.50 10.85 -3.98
CA ALA A 165 19.30 11.52 -2.97
C ALA A 165 20.56 10.72 -2.61
N VAL A 166 20.44 9.39 -2.50
CA VAL A 166 21.60 8.50 -2.32
C VAL A 166 22.54 8.56 -3.53
N MET A 167 21.98 8.53 -4.75
CA MET A 167 22.77 8.65 -5.99
C MET A 167 23.56 9.96 -6.06
N LEU A 168 22.91 11.10 -5.81
CA LEU A 168 23.56 12.41 -5.78
C LEU A 168 24.63 12.49 -4.68
N ARG A 169 24.33 11.95 -3.49
CA ARG A 169 25.30 11.91 -2.38
C ARG A 169 26.55 11.11 -2.75
N ASN A 170 26.38 9.98 -3.43
CA ASN A 170 27.52 9.14 -3.85
C ASN A 170 28.30 9.73 -5.03
N ALA A 171 27.73 10.68 -5.76
CA ALA A 171 28.41 11.42 -6.82
C ALA A 171 29.23 12.62 -6.30
N GLU A 172 29.05 13.05 -5.04
CA GLU A 172 29.85 14.11 -4.44
C GLU A 172 31.24 13.60 -4.04
N GLU A 173 32.29 14.19 -4.62
CA GLU A 173 33.69 13.79 -4.37
C GLU A 173 34.08 13.89 -2.89
N ARG A 174 33.48 14.82 -2.15
CA ARG A 174 33.71 15.05 -0.71
C ARG A 174 32.65 14.42 0.18
N VAL A 175 32.04 13.31 -0.25
CA VAL A 175 30.99 12.63 0.53
C VAL A 175 31.44 12.24 1.95
N ALA A 176 32.74 12.02 2.17
CA ALA A 176 33.33 11.73 3.48
C ALA A 176 33.28 12.92 4.45
N ASP A 177 33.28 14.16 3.92
CA ASP A 177 33.18 15.39 4.70
C ASP A 177 31.72 15.78 4.97
N LEU A 178 30.79 15.17 4.23
CA LEU A 178 29.36 15.39 4.44
C LEU A 178 28.86 14.56 5.62
N GLY A 179 28.04 15.19 6.46
CA GLY A 179 27.25 14.48 7.46
C GLY A 179 26.31 13.41 6.85
N PRO A 180 25.55 12.69 7.70
CA PRO A 180 24.58 11.72 7.21
C PRO A 180 23.52 12.39 6.34
N LEU A 181 22.97 11.62 5.38
CA LEU A 181 21.81 12.09 4.62
C LEU A 181 20.69 12.47 5.59
N ARG A 182 20.10 13.65 5.39
CA ARG A 182 19.05 14.17 6.26
C ARG A 182 17.71 13.52 5.91
N PHE A 183 17.02 13.06 6.95
CA PHE A 183 15.66 12.53 6.89
C PHE A 183 14.81 13.30 7.89
N LEU A 184 13.48 13.14 7.81
CA LEU A 184 12.62 13.62 8.89
C LEU A 184 12.94 12.88 10.19
N ASN A 185 12.97 13.62 11.29
CA ASN A 185 12.95 13.01 12.62
C ASN A 185 11.51 12.61 13.02
N ALA A 186 11.35 11.94 14.16
CA ALA A 186 10.05 11.42 14.59
C ALA A 186 8.97 12.51 14.76
N GLU A 187 9.34 13.68 15.33
CA GLU A 187 8.41 14.80 15.52
C GLU A 187 7.99 15.40 14.17
N GLN A 188 8.96 15.64 13.28
CA GLN A 188 8.71 16.15 11.93
C GLN A 188 7.85 15.19 11.10
N ALA A 189 8.08 13.87 11.22
CA ALA A 189 7.26 12.86 10.56
C ALA A 189 5.83 12.87 11.09
N SER A 190 5.64 12.90 12.41
CA SER A 190 4.30 12.93 13.04
C SER A 190 3.51 14.19 12.68
N ASP A 191 4.13 15.37 12.77
CA ASP A 191 3.44 16.62 12.46
C ASP A 191 3.14 16.74 10.96
N SER A 192 4.04 16.25 10.11
CA SER A 192 3.77 16.21 8.67
C SER A 192 2.65 15.22 8.32
N GLU A 193 2.60 14.05 8.94
CA GLU A 193 1.51 13.08 8.76
C GLU A 193 0.15 13.71 9.09
N LYS A 194 0.01 14.31 10.29
CA LYS A 194 -1.25 14.96 10.71
C LYS A 194 -1.70 16.01 9.71
N PHE A 195 -0.78 16.89 9.30
CA PHE A 195 -1.09 17.93 8.30
C PHE A 195 -1.50 17.35 6.95
N ASN A 196 -0.83 16.29 6.48
CA ASN A 196 -1.17 15.64 5.21
C ASN A 196 -2.52 14.94 5.27
N ASP A 197 -2.83 14.28 6.39
CA ASP A 197 -4.14 13.68 6.63
C ASP A 197 -5.27 14.73 6.59
N ASP A 198 -5.06 15.88 7.24
CA ASP A 198 -6.03 16.99 7.27
C ASP A 198 -6.23 17.67 5.90
N THR A 199 -5.26 17.53 4.98
CA THR A 199 -5.23 18.25 3.69
C THR A 199 -5.32 17.35 2.47
N VAL A 200 -5.56 16.04 2.64
CA VAL A 200 -5.65 15.04 1.57
C VAL A 200 -6.70 15.37 0.50
N GLU A 201 -7.71 16.18 0.83
CA GLU A 201 -8.80 16.51 -0.09
C GLU A 201 -8.32 17.23 -1.35
N ARG A 202 -7.35 18.14 -1.22
CA ARG A 202 -6.84 18.91 -2.35
C ARG A 202 -6.17 18.02 -3.42
N PRO A 203 -5.17 17.18 -3.10
CA PRO A 203 -4.60 16.27 -4.10
C PRO A 203 -5.59 15.20 -4.56
N TRP A 204 -6.52 14.76 -3.69
CA TRP A 204 -7.59 13.84 -4.10
C TRP A 204 -8.41 14.37 -5.27
N GLN A 205 -8.87 15.63 -5.18
CA GLN A 205 -9.64 16.26 -6.26
C GLN A 205 -8.85 16.33 -7.58
N LEU A 206 -7.54 16.58 -7.51
CA LEU A 206 -6.67 16.56 -8.68
C LEU A 206 -6.59 15.16 -9.30
N TRP A 207 -6.31 14.12 -8.51
CA TRP A 207 -6.19 12.75 -9.01
C TRP A 207 -7.51 12.23 -9.60
N VAL A 208 -8.64 12.56 -8.97
CA VAL A 208 -9.97 12.27 -9.55
C VAL A 208 -10.10 12.92 -10.92
N ARG A 209 -9.76 14.22 -11.03
CA ARG A 209 -9.84 14.94 -12.30
C ARG A 209 -8.91 14.37 -13.37
N GLU A 210 -7.70 13.95 -13.00
CA GLU A 210 -6.76 13.28 -13.91
C GLU A 210 -7.34 11.96 -14.46
N VAL A 211 -7.96 11.15 -13.60
CA VAL A 211 -8.62 9.90 -14.00
C VAL A 211 -9.81 10.19 -14.91
N GLU A 212 -10.66 11.16 -14.57
CA GLU A 212 -11.82 11.56 -15.39
C GLU A 212 -11.43 12.13 -16.75
N ALA A 213 -10.29 12.82 -16.84
CA ALA A 213 -9.79 13.37 -18.10
C ALA A 213 -9.05 12.35 -18.96
N SER A 214 -8.67 11.20 -18.39
CA SER A 214 -7.95 10.15 -19.10
C SER A 214 -8.92 9.22 -19.84
N PRO A 215 -8.79 9.05 -21.18
CA PRO A 215 -9.69 8.19 -21.95
C PRO A 215 -9.48 6.69 -21.66
N LEU A 216 -8.45 6.33 -20.89
CA LEU A 216 -8.17 4.96 -20.49
C LEU A 216 -9.18 4.44 -19.46
N TYR A 217 -9.67 5.31 -18.58
CA TYR A 217 -10.56 4.91 -17.49
C TYR A 217 -12.01 5.21 -17.84
N GLN A 218 -12.89 4.29 -17.45
CA GLN A 218 -14.33 4.45 -17.62
C GLN A 218 -15.02 4.23 -16.28
N ASN A 219 -15.93 5.12 -15.90
CA ASN A 219 -16.76 4.96 -14.71
C ASN A 219 -18.21 4.72 -15.15
N GLU A 220 -18.62 3.45 -15.11
CA GLU A 220 -19.98 3.03 -15.44
C GLU A 220 -20.84 2.87 -14.18
N ALA A 221 -20.23 2.80 -13.00
CA ALA A 221 -20.93 2.68 -11.73
C ALA A 221 -21.83 3.89 -11.38
N THR A 222 -21.56 5.05 -11.98
CA THR A 222 -22.34 6.28 -11.78
C THR A 222 -23.41 6.51 -12.86
N LYS A 223 -23.39 5.72 -13.94
CA LYS A 223 -24.43 5.75 -14.97
C LYS A 223 -25.64 4.98 -14.44
N MET A 224 -26.50 5.65 -13.67
CA MET A 224 -27.81 5.09 -13.36
C MET A 224 -28.59 4.91 -14.67
N ASP A 225 -29.19 3.73 -14.83
CA ASP A 225 -30.08 3.44 -15.95
C ASP A 225 -31.27 4.41 -15.87
N SER A 226 -31.46 5.22 -16.92
CA SER A 226 -32.59 6.15 -17.02
C SER A 226 -33.95 5.44 -17.13
N SER A 227 -33.98 4.11 -17.01
CA SER A 227 -35.18 3.27 -17.08
C SER A 227 -35.87 3.02 -15.74
N ASP A 228 -35.25 3.34 -14.60
CA ASP A 228 -35.85 3.12 -13.26
C ASP A 228 -36.59 4.35 -12.69
N GLN A 229 -36.87 5.35 -13.53
CA GLN A 229 -37.67 6.54 -13.17
C GLN A 229 -39.07 6.58 -13.81
N VAL A 230 -39.75 5.44 -13.91
CA VAL A 230 -41.16 5.38 -14.35
C VAL A 230 -42.02 4.61 -13.36
#